data_AF-A0A6M0SED3-F1
#
_entry.id   AF-A0A6M0SED3-F1
#
_cell.length_a   1.000
_cell.length_b   1.000
_cell.length_c   1.000
_cell.angle_alpha   90.00
_cell.angle_beta   90.00
_cell.angle_gamma   90.00
#
_symmetry.space_group_name_H-M   'P 1'
#
loop_
_entity.id
_entity.type
_entity.pdbx_description
1 polymer ?
#
loop_
_entity_poly.entity_id
_entity_poly.type
_entity_poly.pdbx_seq_one_letter_code
_entity_poly.pdbx_strand_id
1 'polypeptide(L)'
;MVLQYDPKQQCLPSSAELPDSDDTPVDNELQNLIPNLLEAILAMAWPDRQDWFFGVDMGIYYAPSTPAVVPDGFLSLGVERFIGEEGRLSYVMWEEDNIAPTLALEVVSKTYGGEYERKKDIYADLGIPYYAVYLPNPSSSTRARRQRQPLEVYELVDGTYQLLEGGPIWLPEIGLGLGRERGTYLGREREWLYWYDQDGNRLLTPEERVDQTQAQVDQEQARADRLAEKLRELGVDPDSL
;
A
#
# COMPACT_ATOMS: atom_id res chain seq x y z
N MET A 1 26.46 13.13 5.79
CA MET A 1 27.77 12.49 6.01
C MET A 1 27.59 11.03 5.63
N VAL A 2 28.02 10.62 4.44
CA VAL A 2 27.81 9.25 3.96
C VAL A 2 28.76 8.35 4.76
N LEU A 3 28.22 7.58 5.69
CA LEU A 3 28.99 6.57 6.41
C LEU A 3 29.37 5.48 5.41
N GLN A 4 30.64 5.45 5.01
CA GLN A 4 31.21 4.32 4.29
C GLN A 4 31.20 3.11 5.24
N TYR A 5 30.29 2.18 4.98
CA TYR A 5 30.15 0.95 5.75
C TYR A 5 30.91 -0.19 5.04
N ASP A 6 31.82 -0.85 5.75
CA ASP A 6 32.51 -2.06 5.29
C ASP A 6 31.71 -3.30 5.74
N PRO A 7 31.02 -4.00 4.83
CA PRO A 7 30.13 -5.11 5.16
C PRO A 7 30.84 -6.39 5.63
N LYS A 8 32.19 -6.40 5.74
CA LYS A 8 32.96 -7.61 6.07
C LYS A 8 33.46 -7.72 7.52
N GLN A 9 33.11 -6.80 8.42
CA GLN A 9 33.71 -6.78 9.77
C GLN A 9 32.76 -6.97 10.96
N GLN A 10 31.44 -7.14 10.77
CA GLN A 10 30.52 -7.41 11.87
C GLN A 10 29.45 -8.41 11.46
N CYS A 11 29.30 -9.50 12.22
CA CYS A 11 28.13 -10.39 12.09
C CYS A 11 26.90 -9.58 12.55
N LEU A 12 26.12 -9.11 11.58
CA LEU A 12 24.87 -8.40 11.84
C LEU A 12 23.80 -9.41 12.31
N PRO A 13 22.92 -9.02 13.26
CA PRO A 13 21.82 -9.89 13.67
C PRO A 13 20.87 -10.12 12.49
N SER A 14 20.35 -11.34 12.40
CA SER A 14 19.32 -11.68 11.41
C SER A 14 17.93 -11.25 11.88
N SER A 15 16.94 -11.24 10.98
CA SER A 15 15.54 -10.97 11.35
C SER A 15 15.01 -11.88 12.47
N ALA A 16 15.54 -13.10 12.60
CA ALA A 16 15.16 -14.07 13.63
C ALA A 16 15.70 -13.74 15.04
N GLU A 17 16.67 -12.83 15.14
CA GLU A 17 17.32 -12.43 16.40
C GLU A 17 16.81 -11.09 16.92
N LEU A 18 15.85 -10.47 16.21
CA LEU A 18 15.29 -9.15 16.50
C LEU A 18 13.88 -9.24 17.10
N PRO A 19 13.47 -8.29 17.97
CA PRO A 19 12.10 -8.22 18.49
C PRO A 19 11.06 -8.07 17.37
N ASP A 20 9.99 -8.86 17.42
CA ASP A 20 8.96 -8.96 16.38
C ASP A 20 7.56 -8.48 16.82
N SER A 21 7.37 -8.08 18.09
CA SER A 21 6.13 -7.51 18.60
C SER A 21 6.39 -6.65 19.85
N ASP A 22 5.92 -5.40 19.84
CA ASP A 22 5.93 -4.52 21.02
C ASP A 22 4.51 -4.47 21.61
N ASP A 23 4.37 -4.94 22.85
CA ASP A 23 3.11 -5.02 23.62
C ASP A 23 2.53 -3.61 23.93
N THR A 24 2.05 -2.90 22.91
CA THR A 24 1.36 -1.61 23.03
C THR A 24 -0.10 -1.70 22.56
N PRO A 25 -1.03 -0.93 23.17
CA PRO A 25 -2.46 -1.13 22.99
C PRO A 25 -2.95 -0.77 21.58
N VAL A 26 -3.19 -1.83 20.80
CA VAL A 26 -4.02 -2.05 19.61
C VAL A 26 -4.39 -0.82 18.78
N ASP A 27 -3.93 -0.86 17.53
CA ASP A 27 -4.34 0.00 16.43
C ASP A 27 -5.86 0.16 16.32
N ASN A 28 -6.26 1.34 15.85
CA ASN A 28 -7.63 1.53 15.39
C ASN A 28 -7.82 0.67 14.13
N GLU A 29 -8.97 -0.03 14.02
CA GLU A 29 -9.39 -0.83 12.87
C GLU A 29 -8.95 -0.28 11.49
N LEU A 30 -8.98 1.04 11.30
CA LEU A 30 -8.59 1.68 10.05
C LEU A 30 -7.08 1.66 9.73
N GLN A 31 -6.21 1.67 10.74
CA GLN A 31 -4.76 1.49 10.56
C GLN A 31 -4.44 0.11 10.01
N ASN A 32 -5.28 -0.90 10.28
CA ASN A 32 -5.16 -2.22 9.66
C ASN A 32 -5.82 -2.27 8.27
N LEU A 33 -7.06 -1.83 8.14
CA LEU A 33 -7.83 -2.03 6.91
C LEU A 33 -7.29 -1.26 5.70
N ILE A 34 -6.72 -0.08 5.90
CA ILE A 34 -6.26 0.79 4.81
C ILE A 34 -4.99 0.25 4.13
N PRO A 35 -3.90 -0.07 4.84
CA PRO A 35 -2.72 -0.65 4.21
C PRO A 35 -3.02 -2.03 3.59
N ASN A 36 -3.82 -2.88 4.24
CA ASN A 36 -4.24 -4.17 3.67
C ASN A 36 -5.04 -4.01 2.37
N LEU A 37 -5.91 -2.99 2.27
CA LEU A 37 -6.60 -2.68 1.02
C LEU A 37 -5.62 -2.28 -0.09
N LEU A 38 -4.64 -1.43 0.21
CA LEU A 38 -3.63 -1.02 -0.76
C LEU A 38 -2.77 -2.19 -1.23
N GLU A 39 -2.35 -3.07 -0.32
CA GLU A 39 -1.63 -4.30 -0.64
C GLU A 39 -2.46 -5.20 -1.57
N ALA A 40 -3.74 -5.43 -1.24
CA ALA A 40 -4.62 -6.28 -2.05
C ALA A 40 -4.83 -5.71 -3.47
N ILE A 41 -4.92 -4.39 -3.61
CA ILE A 41 -5.00 -3.74 -4.93
C ILE A 41 -3.68 -3.92 -5.70
N LEU A 42 -2.51 -3.78 -5.06
CA LEU A 42 -1.21 -4.04 -5.71
C LEU A 42 -1.08 -5.49 -6.17
N ALA A 43 -1.48 -6.45 -5.35
CA ALA A 43 -1.44 -7.87 -5.71
C ALA A 43 -2.25 -8.16 -6.98
N MET A 44 -3.37 -7.45 -7.19
CA MET A 44 -4.20 -7.54 -8.40
C MET A 44 -3.63 -6.75 -9.58
N ALA A 45 -2.99 -5.61 -9.33
CA ALA A 45 -2.38 -4.78 -10.36
C ALA A 45 -1.09 -5.39 -10.92
N TRP A 46 -0.36 -6.10 -10.07
CA TRP A 46 0.95 -6.68 -10.33
C TRP A 46 0.97 -8.20 -10.04
N PRO A 47 0.14 -9.00 -10.73
CA PRO A 47 0.03 -10.42 -10.45
C PRO A 47 1.37 -11.15 -10.67
N ASP A 48 2.07 -10.80 -11.75
CA ASP A 48 3.30 -11.47 -12.16
C ASP A 48 4.58 -10.78 -11.66
N ARG A 49 4.47 -9.57 -11.09
CA ARG A 49 5.63 -8.80 -10.61
C ARG A 49 6.16 -9.42 -9.31
N GLN A 50 7.47 -9.65 -9.24
CA GLN A 50 8.14 -10.29 -8.10
C GLN A 50 9.19 -9.40 -7.42
N ASP A 51 9.47 -8.21 -7.96
CA ASP A 51 10.45 -7.23 -7.45
C ASP A 51 9.80 -6.16 -6.55
N TRP A 52 8.90 -6.55 -5.66
CA TRP A 52 8.26 -5.64 -4.71
C TRP A 52 7.78 -6.35 -3.45
N PHE A 53 7.77 -5.65 -2.32
CA PHE A 53 7.19 -6.13 -1.08
C PHE A 53 6.37 -5.00 -0.43
N PHE A 54 5.18 -5.33 0.10
CA PHE A 54 4.38 -4.41 0.90
C PHE A 54 4.28 -4.95 2.33
N GLY A 55 4.80 -4.20 3.30
CA GLY A 55 4.70 -4.54 4.71
C GLY A 55 3.56 -3.77 5.38
N VAL A 56 2.85 -4.43 6.29
CA VAL A 56 1.79 -3.85 7.12
C VAL A 56 2.15 -4.09 8.58
N ASP A 57 2.16 -3.04 9.39
CA ASP A 57 2.54 -3.08 10.81
C ASP A 57 3.83 -3.89 11.06
N MET A 58 4.85 -3.64 10.21
CA MET A 58 6.10 -4.40 10.21
C MET A 58 7.29 -3.47 10.47
N GLY A 59 8.16 -3.90 11.39
CA GLY A 59 9.37 -3.17 11.75
C GLY A 59 10.39 -3.11 10.62
N ILE A 60 10.85 -1.90 10.32
CA ILE A 60 11.99 -1.63 9.45
C ILE A 60 13.23 -1.44 10.33
N TYR A 61 14.17 -2.37 10.23
CA TYR A 61 15.48 -2.31 10.87
C TYR A 61 16.51 -1.75 9.90
N TYR A 62 17.09 -0.61 10.25
CA TYR A 62 18.07 0.12 9.45
C TYR A 62 19.43 0.26 10.11
N ALA A 63 19.53 -0.04 11.41
CA ALA A 63 20.79 -0.17 12.12
C ALA A 63 20.67 -1.21 13.26
N PRO A 64 21.69 -2.05 13.51
CA PRO A 64 21.59 -3.18 14.46
C PRO A 64 21.28 -2.84 15.92
N SER A 65 21.65 -1.64 16.37
CA SER A 65 21.45 -1.19 17.76
C SER A 65 20.43 -0.07 17.87
N THR A 66 19.71 0.20 16.79
CA THR A 66 18.65 1.21 16.74
C THR A 66 17.31 0.49 16.71
N PRO A 67 16.34 0.89 17.54
CA PRO A 67 14.99 0.35 17.46
C PRO A 67 14.41 0.49 16.05
N ALA A 68 13.65 -0.52 15.62
CA ALA A 68 12.94 -0.45 14.35
C ALA A 68 11.98 0.74 14.32
N VAL A 69 11.75 1.27 13.12
CA VAL A 69 10.60 2.12 12.85
C VAL A 69 9.48 1.25 12.29
N VAL A 70 8.26 1.38 12.80
CA VAL A 70 7.10 0.58 12.38
C VAL A 70 6.09 1.51 11.70
N PRO A 71 6.00 1.51 10.36
CA PRO A 71 4.94 2.20 9.62
C PRO A 71 3.61 1.42 9.69
N ASP A 72 2.48 2.12 9.55
CA ASP A 72 1.18 1.42 9.37
C ASP A 72 1.19 0.63 8.05
N GLY A 73 1.92 1.11 7.03
CA GLY A 73 2.30 0.30 5.87
C GLY A 73 3.47 0.89 5.10
N PHE A 74 4.16 0.08 4.30
CA PHE A 74 5.21 0.56 3.40
C PHE A 74 5.31 -0.31 2.15
N LEU A 75 5.78 0.28 1.05
CA LEU A 75 6.10 -0.42 -0.20
C LEU A 75 7.60 -0.33 -0.44
N SER A 76 8.25 -1.46 -0.70
CA SER A 76 9.62 -1.52 -1.21
C SER A 76 9.64 -2.11 -2.61
N LEU A 77 10.38 -1.48 -3.52
CA LEU A 77 10.60 -1.96 -4.89
C LEU A 77 12.06 -2.43 -5.04
N GLY A 78 12.28 -3.43 -5.88
CA GLY A 78 13.61 -4.02 -6.09
C GLY A 78 13.99 -5.12 -5.10
N VAL A 79 13.08 -5.51 -4.20
CA VAL A 79 13.23 -6.64 -3.27
C VAL A 79 12.35 -7.82 -3.67
N GLU A 80 12.69 -9.04 -3.25
CA GLU A 80 11.88 -10.22 -3.55
C GLU A 80 10.51 -10.14 -2.89
N ARG A 81 9.44 -10.44 -3.65
CA ARG A 81 8.08 -10.40 -3.11
C ARG A 81 7.84 -11.43 -2.01
N PHE A 82 8.42 -12.61 -2.15
CA PHE A 82 8.27 -13.72 -1.22
C PHE A 82 9.65 -14.27 -0.86
N ILE A 83 9.92 -14.43 0.44
CA ILE A 83 11.14 -15.05 0.96
C ILE A 83 10.75 -16.30 1.75
N GLY A 84 11.16 -17.47 1.25
CA GLY A 84 10.83 -18.76 1.89
C GLY A 84 9.32 -18.99 2.06
N GLU A 85 8.97 -20.03 2.82
CA GLU A 85 7.57 -20.32 3.16
C GLU A 85 7.07 -19.47 4.33
N GLU A 86 7.98 -19.06 5.23
CA GLU A 86 7.66 -18.32 6.46
C GLU A 86 7.55 -16.81 6.24
N GLY A 87 7.99 -16.29 5.09
CA GLY A 87 7.99 -14.87 4.79
C GLY A 87 8.97 -14.06 5.64
N ARG A 88 8.72 -12.75 5.73
CA ARG A 88 9.53 -11.79 6.49
C ARG A 88 8.98 -11.63 7.90
N LEU A 89 9.82 -11.83 8.92
CA LEU A 89 9.50 -11.46 10.30
C LEU A 89 9.64 -9.95 10.54
N SER A 90 10.53 -9.31 9.80
CA SER A 90 10.77 -7.87 9.83
C SER A 90 11.45 -7.47 8.51
N TYR A 91 11.42 -6.18 8.18
CA TYR A 91 12.14 -5.66 7.04
C TYR A 91 13.52 -5.20 7.49
N VAL A 92 14.52 -6.06 7.30
CA VAL A 92 15.89 -5.81 7.74
C VAL A 92 16.70 -5.31 6.56
N MET A 93 17.04 -4.01 6.54
CA MET A 93 17.64 -3.39 5.36
C MET A 93 18.95 -4.06 4.93
N TRP A 94 19.80 -4.51 5.86
CA TRP A 94 21.06 -5.18 5.50
C TRP A 94 20.87 -6.62 4.99
N GLU A 95 19.70 -7.23 5.19
CA GLU A 95 19.32 -8.49 4.53
C GLU A 95 18.72 -8.23 3.14
N GLU A 96 18.23 -7.02 2.88
CA GLU A 96 17.58 -6.58 1.64
C GLU A 96 18.51 -5.69 0.79
N ASP A 97 19.81 -5.99 0.75
CA ASP A 97 20.83 -5.23 -0.01
C ASP A 97 20.88 -3.71 0.30
N ASN A 98 20.44 -3.32 1.49
CA ASN A 98 20.26 -1.94 1.95
C ASN A 98 19.24 -1.14 1.12
N ILE A 99 18.27 -1.81 0.50
CA ILE A 99 17.17 -1.18 -0.22
C ILE A 99 16.19 -0.58 0.80
N ALA A 100 16.08 0.75 0.80
CA ALA A 100 15.06 1.45 1.57
C ALA A 100 13.68 1.29 0.92
N PRO A 101 12.58 1.27 1.71
CA PRO A 101 11.24 1.35 1.14
C PRO A 101 11.07 2.55 0.22
N THR A 102 10.28 2.37 -0.83
CA THR A 102 9.91 3.41 -1.80
C THR A 102 8.81 4.33 -1.25
N LEU A 103 7.90 3.81 -0.42
CA LEU A 103 6.82 4.55 0.22
C LEU A 103 6.66 4.11 1.68
N ALA A 104 6.49 5.07 2.60
CA ALA A 104 5.96 4.83 3.95
C ALA A 104 4.57 5.47 4.10
N LEU A 105 3.65 4.79 4.79
CA LEU A 105 2.28 5.21 5.03
C LEU A 105 1.97 5.25 6.52
N GLU A 106 1.34 6.34 6.96
CA GLU A 106 0.81 6.53 8.31
C GLU A 106 -0.67 6.92 8.27
N VAL A 107 -1.51 6.26 9.07
CA VAL A 107 -2.95 6.43 9.21
C VAL A 107 -3.28 7.03 10.58
N VAL A 108 -3.51 8.33 10.61
CA VAL A 108 -3.60 9.09 11.88
C VAL A 108 -5.05 9.20 12.36
N SER A 109 -5.39 8.62 13.51
CA SER A 109 -6.79 8.60 14.00
C SER A 109 -7.18 9.73 14.98
N LYS A 110 -6.27 10.27 15.81
CA LYS A 110 -6.63 11.25 16.88
C LYS A 110 -5.78 12.52 16.89
N THR A 111 -4.47 12.43 17.14
CA THR A 111 -3.59 13.60 17.29
C THR A 111 -2.28 13.37 16.54
N TYR A 112 -1.93 14.33 15.69
CA TYR A 112 -0.59 14.45 15.14
C TYR A 112 0.33 14.86 16.30
N GLY A 113 1.01 13.88 16.90
CA GLY A 113 1.94 14.07 18.01
C GLY A 113 3.39 14.10 17.55
N GLY A 114 4.32 14.29 18.49
CA GLY A 114 5.76 14.30 18.20
C GLY A 114 6.31 12.99 17.64
N GLU A 115 5.55 11.89 17.74
CA GLU A 115 5.90 10.60 17.15
C GLU A 115 5.92 10.65 15.62
N TYR A 116 4.91 11.27 14.98
CA TYR A 116 4.84 11.37 13.52
C TYR A 116 5.94 12.27 12.95
N GLU A 117 6.25 13.38 13.62
CA GLU A 117 7.37 14.25 13.21
C GLU A 117 8.70 13.50 13.33
N ARG A 118 8.89 12.72 14.40
CA ARG A 118 10.09 11.87 14.55
C ARG A 118 10.16 10.79 13.48
N LYS A 119 9.05 10.09 13.18
CA LYS A 119 9.01 9.07 12.12
C LYS A 119 9.33 9.69 10.76
N LYS A 120 8.79 10.88 10.47
CA LYS A 120 9.09 11.63 9.25
C LYS A 120 10.58 11.94 9.10
N ASP A 121 11.24 12.37 10.17
CA ASP A 121 12.69 12.61 10.16
C ASP A 121 13.46 11.30 9.91
N ILE A 122 13.06 10.21 10.57
CA ILE A 122 13.66 8.88 10.33
C ILE A 122 13.49 8.47 8.86
N TYR A 123 12.29 8.58 8.28
CA TYR A 123 12.06 8.22 6.88
C TYR A 123 12.90 9.05 5.90
N ALA A 124 13.11 10.33 6.19
CA ALA A 124 13.98 11.19 5.41
C ALA A 124 15.45 10.75 5.52
N ASP A 125 15.92 10.43 6.73
CA ASP A 125 17.28 9.91 6.98
C ASP A 125 17.53 8.56 6.28
N LEU A 126 16.49 7.72 6.18
CA LEU A 126 16.53 6.45 5.45
C LEU A 126 16.47 6.61 3.92
N GLY A 127 16.16 7.80 3.42
CA GLY A 127 16.05 8.04 1.99
C GLY A 127 14.77 7.51 1.36
N ILE A 128 13.69 7.31 2.14
CA ILE A 128 12.40 6.84 1.61
C ILE A 128 11.82 7.93 0.70
N PRO A 129 11.68 7.71 -0.62
CA PRO A 129 11.26 8.72 -1.57
C PRO A 129 9.90 9.33 -1.25
N TYR A 130 8.94 8.51 -0.83
CA TYR A 130 7.58 8.95 -0.57
C TYR A 130 7.12 8.71 0.86
N TYR A 131 6.48 9.72 1.44
CA TYR A 131 5.82 9.62 2.74
C TYR A 131 4.37 10.05 2.63
N ALA A 132 3.44 9.15 2.91
CA ALA A 132 2.00 9.41 2.88
C ALA A 132 1.42 9.43 4.29
N VAL A 133 0.58 10.44 4.56
CA VAL A 133 -0.18 10.58 5.80
C VAL A 133 -1.65 10.67 5.46
N TYR A 134 -2.44 9.74 5.98
CA TYR A 134 -3.89 9.71 5.80
C TYR A 134 -4.63 9.96 7.10
N LEU A 135 -5.62 10.85 7.03
CA LEU A 135 -6.43 11.32 8.15
C LEU A 135 -7.89 10.91 7.91
N PRO A 136 -8.30 9.67 8.27
CA PRO A 136 -9.60 9.10 7.93
C PRO A 136 -10.82 9.86 8.49
N ASN A 137 -10.64 10.72 9.49
CA ASN A 137 -11.70 11.57 10.03
C ASN A 137 -11.19 12.99 10.35
N PRO A 138 -11.29 13.94 9.40
CA PRO A 138 -10.91 15.33 9.65
C PRO A 138 -11.89 16.07 10.58
N SER A 139 -13.13 15.57 10.70
CA SER A 139 -14.25 16.27 11.33
C SER A 139 -14.31 16.17 12.86
N SER A 140 -13.67 15.16 13.46
CA SER A 140 -13.66 14.89 14.90
C SER A 140 -12.53 15.60 15.67
N SER A 141 -11.93 16.66 15.13
CA SER A 141 -10.67 17.21 15.64
C SER A 141 -10.59 18.75 15.61
N THR A 142 -9.64 19.28 16.38
CA THR A 142 -9.37 20.71 16.66
C THR A 142 -9.25 21.59 15.39
N ARG A 143 -9.40 22.92 15.53
CA ARG A 143 -9.31 23.90 14.41
C ARG A 143 -8.09 23.72 13.50
N ALA A 144 -6.96 23.24 14.03
CA ALA A 144 -5.72 23.00 13.28
C ALA A 144 -5.85 21.87 12.24
N ARG A 145 -6.65 20.84 12.50
CA ARG A 145 -6.82 19.68 11.62
C ARG A 145 -7.86 19.90 10.52
N ARG A 146 -8.74 20.92 10.67
CA ARG A 146 -9.62 21.39 9.58
C ARG A 146 -8.86 22.05 8.42
N GLN A 147 -7.60 22.43 8.62
CA GLN A 147 -6.76 23.05 7.59
C GLN A 147 -5.88 22.02 6.84
N ARG A 148 -5.77 20.79 7.35
CA ARG A 148 -5.01 19.72 6.68
C ARG A 148 -5.85 18.99 5.65
N GLN A 149 -5.19 18.55 4.59
CA GLN A 149 -5.84 17.69 3.60
C GLN A 149 -6.03 16.29 4.18
N PRO A 150 -7.13 15.57 3.85
CA PRO A 150 -7.35 14.21 4.36
C PRO A 150 -6.25 13.22 3.96
N LEU A 151 -5.58 13.45 2.83
CA LEU A 151 -4.37 12.74 2.39
C LEU A 151 -3.30 13.79 2.11
N GLU A 152 -2.13 13.62 2.70
CA GLU A 152 -0.92 14.40 2.40
C GLU A 152 0.14 13.42 1.91
N VAL A 153 0.71 13.66 0.73
CA VAL A 153 1.81 12.85 0.20
C VAL A 153 3.01 13.76 0.02
N TYR A 154 4.15 13.33 0.51
CA TYR A 154 5.39 14.09 0.45
C TYR A 154 6.42 13.34 -0.38
N GLU A 155 7.22 14.07 -1.15
CA GLU A 155 8.39 13.60 -1.88
C GLU A 155 9.67 14.06 -1.18
N LEU A 156 10.66 13.18 -1.05
CA LEU A 156 11.95 13.50 -0.47
C LEU A 156 12.84 14.20 -1.51
N VAL A 157 13.10 15.49 -1.30
CA VAL A 157 13.95 16.31 -2.18
C VAL A 157 15.06 16.94 -1.35
N ASP A 158 16.31 16.66 -1.71
CA ASP A 158 17.51 17.15 -1.00
C ASP A 158 17.47 16.90 0.53
N GLY A 159 16.96 15.72 0.92
CA GLY A 159 16.86 15.31 2.32
C GLY A 159 15.70 15.95 3.09
N THR A 160 14.80 16.66 2.43
CA THR A 160 13.60 17.25 3.04
C THR A 160 12.33 16.86 2.31
N TYR A 161 11.31 16.46 3.05
CA TYR A 161 10.00 16.14 2.49
C TYR A 161 9.24 17.40 2.04
N GLN A 162 8.90 17.47 0.76
CA GLN A 162 8.07 18.50 0.15
C GLN A 162 6.68 17.95 -0.13
N LEU A 163 5.63 18.72 0.23
CA LEU A 163 4.25 18.29 0.01
C LEU A 163 3.93 18.32 -1.50
N LEU A 164 3.39 17.21 -2.01
CA LEU A 164 2.84 17.13 -3.36
C LEU A 164 1.39 17.61 -3.35
N GLU A 165 1.05 18.50 -4.29
CA GLU A 165 -0.30 19.03 -4.44
C GLU A 165 -1.11 18.25 -5.48
N GLY A 166 -2.43 18.19 -5.28
CA GLY A 166 -3.36 17.56 -6.22
C GLY A 166 -3.96 16.25 -5.69
N GLY A 167 -4.49 15.44 -6.59
CA GLY A 167 -5.13 14.17 -6.24
C GLY A 167 -5.89 13.59 -7.42
N PRO A 168 -5.60 12.36 -7.86
CA PRO A 168 -4.58 11.43 -7.34
C PRO A 168 -3.13 11.94 -7.52
N ILE A 169 -2.25 11.59 -6.58
CA ILE A 169 -0.83 11.97 -6.60
C ILE A 169 -0.05 10.88 -7.34
N TRP A 170 0.48 11.19 -8.52
CA TRP A 170 1.31 10.26 -9.29
C TRP A 170 2.68 10.08 -8.64
N LEU A 171 3.13 8.83 -8.48
CA LEU A 171 4.41 8.47 -7.85
C LEU A 171 5.29 7.76 -8.91
N PRO A 172 6.12 8.50 -9.67
CA PRO A 172 6.88 7.99 -10.81
C PRO A 172 7.63 6.67 -10.61
N GLU A 173 8.33 6.50 -9.49
CA GLU A 173 9.13 5.31 -9.17
C GLU A 173 8.25 4.08 -8.93
N ILE A 174 7.01 4.30 -8.45
CA ILE A 174 6.01 3.25 -8.24
C ILE A 174 5.29 2.94 -9.56
N GLY A 175 5.12 3.94 -10.42
CA GLY A 175 4.32 3.84 -11.65
C GLY A 175 2.82 3.72 -11.37
N LEU A 176 2.38 4.23 -10.22
CA LEU A 176 0.99 4.30 -9.79
C LEU A 176 0.72 5.64 -9.08
N GLY A 177 -0.53 6.08 -9.11
CA GLY A 177 -0.99 7.21 -8.31
C GLY A 177 -1.58 6.76 -6.99
N LEU A 178 -1.41 7.56 -5.93
CA LEU A 178 -2.08 7.36 -4.65
C LEU A 178 -3.17 8.43 -4.48
N GLY A 179 -4.38 8.00 -4.16
CA GLY A 179 -5.51 8.91 -4.00
C GLY A 179 -6.58 8.36 -3.07
N ARG A 180 -7.69 9.09 -3.00
CA ARG A 180 -8.81 8.79 -2.10
C ARG A 180 -10.13 8.90 -2.82
N GLU A 181 -11.01 7.93 -2.60
CA GLU A 181 -12.36 7.91 -3.17
C GLU A 181 -13.34 7.29 -2.17
N ARG A 182 -14.63 7.60 -2.29
CA ARG A 182 -15.66 6.84 -1.55
C ARG A 182 -15.93 5.53 -2.27
N GLY A 183 -15.84 4.43 -1.54
CA GLY A 183 -16.15 3.11 -2.05
C GLY A 183 -16.53 2.16 -0.93
N THR A 184 -16.84 0.93 -1.31
CA THR A 184 -17.16 -0.16 -0.39
C THR A 184 -15.98 -1.13 -0.34
N TYR A 185 -15.57 -1.48 0.88
CA TYR A 185 -14.60 -2.53 1.13
C TYR A 185 -15.03 -3.28 2.39
N LEU A 186 -15.06 -4.62 2.34
CA LEU A 186 -15.56 -5.48 3.41
C LEU A 186 -16.98 -5.08 3.87
N GLY A 187 -17.82 -4.68 2.91
CA GLY A 187 -19.21 -4.24 3.18
C GLY A 187 -19.34 -2.87 3.86
N ARG A 188 -18.25 -2.11 4.01
CA ARG A 188 -18.26 -0.78 4.62
C ARG A 188 -18.03 0.32 3.59
N GLU A 189 -19.04 1.18 3.44
CA GLU A 189 -18.94 2.37 2.60
C GLU A 189 -18.28 3.53 3.35
N ARG A 190 -17.15 4.03 2.84
CA ARG A 190 -16.47 5.23 3.34
C ARG A 190 -15.42 5.72 2.34
N GLU A 191 -14.72 6.80 2.69
CA GLU A 191 -13.51 7.20 1.97
C GLU A 191 -12.35 6.25 2.32
N TRP A 192 -11.75 5.66 1.28
CA TRP A 192 -10.62 4.76 1.34
C TRP A 192 -9.46 5.30 0.50
N LEU A 193 -8.28 4.74 0.71
CA LEU A 193 -7.14 4.96 -0.18
C LEU A 193 -7.15 3.91 -1.29
N TYR A 194 -6.75 4.35 -2.49
CA TYR A 194 -6.64 3.49 -3.66
C TYR A 194 -5.39 3.85 -4.46
N TRP A 195 -4.92 2.85 -5.22
CA TRP A 195 -3.99 3.07 -6.31
C TRP A 195 -4.72 3.52 -7.57
N TYR A 196 -4.06 4.32 -8.39
CA TYR A 196 -4.57 4.87 -9.65
C TYR A 196 -3.57 4.56 -10.78
N ASP A 197 -4.08 4.36 -11.99
CA ASP A 197 -3.24 4.26 -13.18
C ASP A 197 -2.73 5.63 -13.66
N GLN A 198 -1.91 5.63 -14.72
CA GLN A 198 -1.32 6.84 -15.31
C GLN A 198 -2.34 7.84 -15.86
N ASP A 199 -3.54 7.35 -16.19
CA ASP A 199 -4.63 8.14 -16.75
C ASP A 199 -5.53 8.73 -15.63
N GLY A 200 -5.20 8.42 -14.37
CA GLY A 200 -5.95 8.86 -13.20
C GLY A 200 -7.19 8.02 -12.91
N ASN A 201 -7.31 6.82 -13.47
CA ASN A 201 -8.40 5.90 -13.14
C ASN A 201 -8.05 5.10 -11.88
N ARG A 202 -9.01 5.01 -10.96
CA ARG A 202 -8.90 4.21 -9.75
C ARG A 202 -8.79 2.73 -10.09
N LEU A 203 -7.79 2.05 -9.53
CA LEU A 203 -7.69 0.60 -9.61
C LEU A 203 -8.75 -0.05 -8.73
N LEU A 204 -9.42 -1.05 -9.29
CA LEU A 204 -10.50 -1.78 -8.62
C LEU A 204 -9.96 -2.66 -7.49
N THR A 205 -10.72 -2.73 -6.41
CA THR A 205 -10.49 -3.70 -5.33
C THR A 205 -10.70 -5.14 -5.83
N PRO A 206 -10.22 -6.16 -5.10
CA PRO A 206 -10.55 -7.54 -5.42
C PRO A 206 -12.06 -7.81 -5.47
N GLU A 207 -12.84 -7.24 -4.53
CA GLU A 207 -14.30 -7.37 -4.50
C GLU A 207 -14.94 -6.77 -5.76
N GLU A 208 -14.55 -5.56 -6.14
CA GLU A 208 -15.08 -4.88 -7.33
C GLU A 208 -14.73 -5.62 -8.63
N ARG A 209 -13.54 -6.24 -8.72
CA ARG A 209 -13.16 -7.06 -9.88
C ARG A 209 -14.00 -8.32 -10.00
N VAL A 210 -14.29 -8.97 -8.87
CA VAL A 210 -15.17 -10.16 -8.85
C VAL A 210 -16.58 -9.76 -9.30
N ASP A 211 -17.14 -8.69 -8.74
CA ASP A 211 -18.47 -8.19 -9.11
C ASP A 211 -18.56 -7.81 -10.59
N GLN A 212 -17.53 -7.13 -11.12
CA GLN A 212 -17.47 -6.77 -12.54
C GLN A 212 -17.41 -8.02 -13.43
N THR A 213 -16.60 -9.01 -13.05
CA THR A 213 -16.47 -10.25 -13.80
C THR A 213 -17.78 -11.04 -13.78
N GLN A 214 -18.44 -11.15 -12.64
CA GLN A 214 -19.73 -11.83 -12.52
C GLN A 214 -20.80 -11.16 -13.38
N ALA A 215 -20.88 -9.83 -13.36
CA ALA A 215 -21.81 -9.07 -14.19
C ALA A 215 -21.56 -9.29 -15.69
N GLN A 216 -20.30 -9.42 -16.12
CA GLN A 216 -19.95 -9.73 -17.51
C GLN A 216 -20.38 -11.15 -17.90
N VAL A 217 -20.09 -12.13 -17.05
CA VAL A 217 -20.51 -13.54 -17.26
C VAL A 217 -22.03 -13.64 -17.38
N ASP A 218 -22.78 -13.00 -16.48
CA ASP A 218 -24.24 -13.02 -16.51
C ASP A 218 -24.79 -12.35 -17.78
N GLN A 219 -24.16 -11.25 -18.23
CA GLN A 219 -24.53 -10.56 -19.45
C GLN A 219 -24.26 -11.41 -20.71
N GLU A 220 -23.12 -12.08 -20.76
CA GLU A 220 -22.76 -12.97 -21.86
C GLU A 220 -23.66 -14.19 -21.91
N GLN A 221 -23.96 -14.82 -20.77
CA GLN A 221 -24.90 -15.93 -20.69
C GLN A 221 -26.28 -15.52 -21.19
N ALA A 222 -26.81 -14.38 -20.71
CA ALA A 222 -28.09 -13.86 -21.18
C ALA A 222 -28.08 -13.52 -22.69
N ARG A 223 -26.93 -13.15 -23.26
CA ARG A 223 -26.79 -12.93 -24.70
C ARG A 223 -26.74 -14.25 -25.47
N ALA A 224 -26.01 -15.24 -24.98
CA ALA A 224 -25.93 -16.57 -25.55
C ALA A 224 -27.32 -17.23 -25.60
N ASP A 225 -28.08 -17.16 -24.51
CA ASP A 225 -29.43 -17.73 -24.42
C ASP A 225 -30.38 -17.10 -25.44
N ARG A 226 -30.36 -15.77 -25.58
CA ARG A 226 -31.16 -15.04 -26.59
C ARG A 226 -30.77 -15.39 -28.02
N LEU A 227 -29.49 -15.63 -28.29
CA LEU A 227 -29.02 -16.02 -29.62
C LEU A 227 -29.40 -17.47 -29.92
N ALA A 228 -29.25 -18.37 -28.95
CA ALA A 228 -29.68 -19.76 -29.05
C ALA A 228 -31.19 -19.85 -29.34
N GLU A 229 -32.01 -19.04 -28.66
CA GLU A 229 -33.45 -18.95 -28.93
C GLU A 229 -33.74 -18.51 -30.37
N LYS A 230 -33.09 -17.45 -30.86
CA LYS A 230 -33.23 -16.99 -32.26
C LYS A 230 -32.74 -18.01 -33.28
N LEU A 231 -31.66 -18.75 -33.00
CA LEU A 231 -31.18 -19.82 -33.89
C LEU A 231 -32.20 -20.95 -33.98
N ARG A 232 -32.81 -21.34 -32.84
CA ARG A 232 -33.91 -22.32 -32.81
C ARG A 232 -35.12 -21.83 -33.60
N GLU A 233 -35.48 -20.55 -33.51
CA GLU A 233 -36.54 -19.94 -34.35
C GLU A 233 -36.23 -20.02 -35.85
N LEU A 234 -34.95 -19.92 -36.23
CA LEU A 234 -34.48 -20.06 -37.61
C LEU A 234 -34.29 -21.53 -38.04
N GLY A 235 -34.59 -22.50 -37.17
CA GLY A 235 -34.44 -23.93 -37.43
C GLY A 235 -33.00 -24.45 -37.39
N VAL A 236 -32.08 -23.67 -36.82
CA VAL A 236 -30.68 -24.05 -36.59
C VAL A 236 -30.53 -24.58 -35.16
N ASP A 237 -29.91 -25.74 -35.00
CA ASP A 237 -29.59 -26.30 -33.68
C ASP A 237 -28.32 -25.62 -33.12
N PRO A 238 -28.42 -24.80 -32.05
CA PRO A 238 -27.29 -24.07 -31.49
C PRO A 238 -26.20 -24.99 -30.91
N ASP A 239 -26.56 -26.20 -30.48
CA ASP A 239 -25.65 -27.15 -29.82
C ASP A 239 -24.82 -27.97 -30.83
N SER A 240 -25.05 -27.73 -32.13
CA SER A 240 -24.39 -28.40 -33.25
C SER A 240 -23.32 -27.55 -33.96
N LEU A 241 -23.10 -26.31 -33.51
CA LEU A 241 -22.10 -25.34 -34.00
C LEU A 241 -20.83 -25.36 -33.13
#